data_AF-A0A060VVC9-F1
#
_entry.id   AF-A0A060VVC9-F1
#
_cell.length_a   1.000
_cell.length_b   1.000
_cell.length_c   1.000
_cell.angle_alpha   90.00
_cell.angle_beta   90.00
_cell.angle_gamma   90.00
#
_symmetry.space_group_name_H-M   'P 1'
#
loop_
_entity.id
_entity.type
_entity.pdbx_description
1 polymer ?
#
loop_
_entity_poly.entity_id
_entity_poly.type
_entity_poly.pdbx_seq_one_letter_code
_entity_poly.pdbx_strand_id
1 'polypeptide(L)'
;MNQREMREPHPPPIRNKSTSLSSPSAARRLYRNLSGKFRVGNLPGLEDSVVSGRGDKERLRKSTMFQSNEALFEAVEHQEMDLVQLLLSQYSMEELDLNTPNSEGLLPLDIAVMTNNVPMARLLLRAGAKESPHFVSLEGRAVHLATLVREAEQRVGDLQAQVRSEFPGEREASDHERQLKAWEWRHRLFRRMQTGFEHASPPDVPSSVRLSVSSSSSLRVDFQEPLSVNSAVVTKYKVSWSSSPSLSPLLGEALVEDTSLLQCNITDLTRGEYYYFQVSAYNMKGWGPAQNSTPSCASPSSKSTSLSPHLCVRSWAVLIEPASSVSSEPNFQRQRHFSIA
;
A
#
# COMPACT_ATOMS: atom_id res chain seq x y z
N MET A 1 17.71 -61.59 33.30
CA MET A 1 17.75 -60.81 32.04
C MET A 1 16.35 -60.31 31.76
N ASN A 2 16.11 -59.00 31.87
CA ASN A 2 14.93 -58.34 31.29
C ASN A 2 15.32 -56.89 30.96
N GLN A 3 15.07 -56.52 29.72
CA GLN A 3 15.56 -55.33 29.04
C GLN A 3 14.83 -54.08 29.55
N ARG A 4 15.58 -53.00 29.80
CA ARG A 4 15.03 -51.66 30.08
C ARG A 4 14.79 -50.95 28.77
N GLU A 5 13.53 -50.77 28.42
CA GLU A 5 13.05 -49.95 27.31
C GLU A 5 13.12 -48.46 27.73
N MET A 6 13.90 -47.66 26.99
CA MET A 6 14.01 -46.21 27.19
C MET A 6 12.83 -45.52 26.49
N ARG A 7 11.93 -44.90 27.26
CA ARG A 7 10.89 -44.00 26.72
C ARG A 7 11.48 -42.64 26.39
N GLU A 8 11.25 -42.17 25.17
CA GLU A 8 11.50 -40.79 24.72
C GLU A 8 10.61 -39.77 25.47
N PRO A 9 11.08 -38.52 25.68
CA PRO A 9 10.28 -37.45 26.25
C PRO A 9 9.39 -36.76 25.21
N HIS A 10 8.09 -36.70 25.49
CA HIS A 10 7.13 -35.89 24.71
C HIS A 10 7.42 -34.37 24.87
N PRO A 11 7.34 -33.56 23.79
CA PRO A 11 7.44 -32.11 23.91
C PRO A 11 6.15 -31.51 24.52
N PRO A 12 6.24 -30.39 25.26
CA PRO A 12 5.08 -29.77 25.88
C PRO A 12 4.18 -29.08 24.83
N PRO A 13 2.87 -28.92 25.10
CA PRO A 13 1.96 -28.33 24.14
C PRO A 13 2.29 -26.86 23.90
N ILE A 14 2.44 -26.49 22.63
CA ILE A 14 2.60 -25.11 22.16
C ILE A 14 1.31 -24.38 22.49
N ARG A 15 1.37 -23.55 23.53
CA ARG A 15 0.31 -22.61 23.90
C ARG A 15 0.33 -21.49 22.87
N ASN A 16 -0.45 -21.64 21.80
CA ASN A 16 -0.75 -20.55 20.86
C ASN A 16 -1.33 -19.38 21.67
N LYS A 17 -0.49 -18.39 21.97
CA LYS A 17 -0.97 -17.05 22.29
C LYS A 17 -1.52 -16.49 20.99
N SER A 18 -2.79 -16.76 20.74
CA SER A 18 -3.59 -15.92 19.87
C SER A 18 -3.57 -14.53 20.48
N THR A 19 -2.67 -13.68 19.97
CA THR A 19 -2.86 -12.24 20.06
C THR A 19 -4.24 -12.00 19.48
N SER A 20 -5.19 -11.65 20.35
CA SER A 20 -6.57 -11.35 19.99
C SER A 20 -6.56 -10.17 19.02
N LEU A 21 -6.52 -10.49 17.72
CA LEU A 21 -6.69 -9.52 16.65
C LEU A 21 -8.12 -9.02 16.75
N SER A 22 -8.27 -7.77 17.18
CA SER A 22 -9.54 -7.07 17.22
C SER A 22 -10.21 -7.19 15.86
N SER A 23 -11.36 -7.87 15.81
CA SER A 23 -12.19 -8.01 14.61
C SER A 23 -12.47 -6.62 14.01
N PRO A 24 -12.63 -6.47 12.68
CA PRO A 24 -13.09 -5.22 12.06
C PRO A 24 -14.40 -4.68 12.69
N SER A 25 -15.19 -5.56 13.32
CA SER A 25 -16.36 -5.21 14.13
C SER A 25 -16.01 -4.49 15.44
N ALA A 26 -14.89 -4.84 16.08
CA ALA A 26 -14.39 -4.17 17.28
C ALA A 26 -13.87 -2.76 16.97
N ALA A 27 -13.17 -2.56 15.85
CA ALA A 27 -12.79 -1.23 15.37
C ALA A 27 -14.03 -0.36 15.10
N ARG A 28 -15.02 -0.88 14.34
CA ARG A 28 -16.32 -0.20 14.14
C ARG A 28 -17.02 0.14 15.45
N ARG A 29 -17.02 -0.76 16.45
CA ARG A 29 -17.60 -0.51 17.78
C ARG A 29 -16.82 0.56 18.56
N LEU A 30 -15.50 0.56 18.49
CA LEU A 30 -14.66 1.57 19.15
C LEU A 30 -14.89 2.95 18.54
N TYR A 31 -14.88 3.08 17.21
CA TYR A 31 -15.12 4.35 16.52
C TYR A 31 -16.57 4.84 16.69
N ARG A 32 -17.57 3.94 16.65
CA ARG A 32 -18.98 4.28 16.95
C ARG A 32 -19.16 4.78 18.40
N ASN A 33 -18.46 4.20 19.37
CA ASN A 33 -18.55 4.60 20.77
C ASN A 33 -17.79 5.91 21.08
N LEU A 34 -16.84 6.31 20.23
CA LEU A 34 -16.18 7.61 20.28
C LEU A 34 -17.02 8.70 19.60
N SER A 35 -17.64 8.39 18.46
CA SER A 35 -18.47 9.32 17.67
C SER A 35 -19.87 9.55 18.26
N GLY A 36 -20.48 8.52 18.87
CA GLY A 36 -21.86 8.57 19.38
C GLY A 36 -22.08 9.32 20.70
N LYS A 37 -21.03 9.86 21.35
CA LYS A 37 -21.17 10.54 22.65
C LYS A 37 -21.62 12.00 22.57
N PHE A 38 -21.86 12.56 21.37
CA PHE A 38 -22.22 13.96 21.19
C PHE A 38 -23.39 14.19 20.22
N ARG A 39 -24.46 13.41 20.34
CA ARG A 39 -25.77 13.83 19.80
C ARG A 39 -26.78 14.01 20.93
N VAL A 40 -27.08 15.30 21.14
CA VAL A 40 -28.30 15.90 21.70
C VAL A 40 -28.60 15.58 23.17
N GLY A 41 -28.15 16.47 24.05
CA GLY A 41 -28.77 16.74 25.34
C GLY A 41 -29.16 18.22 25.41
N ASN A 42 -30.46 18.49 25.52
CA ASN A 42 -31.04 19.82 25.63
C ASN A 42 -30.99 20.32 27.11
N LEU A 43 -30.48 21.57 27.28
CA LEU A 43 -30.73 22.58 28.35
C LEU A 43 -30.35 22.31 29.83
N PRO A 44 -30.29 23.33 30.75
CA PRO A 44 -30.45 24.80 30.62
C PRO A 44 -29.36 25.66 31.33
N GLY A 45 -29.45 26.99 31.21
CA GLY A 45 -29.31 27.92 32.36
C GLY A 45 -27.91 28.38 32.82
N LEU A 46 -27.61 29.63 32.49
CA LEU A 46 -26.79 30.63 33.18
C LEU A 46 -26.33 30.31 34.62
N GLU A 47 -25.01 30.22 34.86
CA GLU A 47 -24.31 30.97 35.91
C GLU A 47 -22.78 30.79 35.86
N ASP A 48 -22.08 31.86 36.23
CA ASP A 48 -20.64 32.10 36.16
C ASP A 48 -19.78 31.00 36.79
N SER A 49 -18.69 30.63 36.11
CA SER A 49 -17.44 30.22 36.77
C SER A 49 -16.25 30.29 35.83
N VAL A 50 -15.38 31.26 36.11
CA VAL A 50 -14.12 31.54 35.45
C VAL A 50 -13.12 30.43 35.79
N VAL A 51 -13.13 29.29 35.09
CA VAL A 51 -12.10 28.26 35.25
C VAL A 51 -11.70 27.65 33.89
N SER A 52 -10.42 27.88 33.55
CA SER A 52 -9.60 27.08 32.62
C SER A 52 -9.83 27.26 31.11
N GLY A 53 -9.35 28.40 30.59
CA GLY A 53 -9.24 28.68 29.14
C GLY A 53 -8.28 27.77 28.34
N ARG A 54 -7.79 26.66 28.92
CA ARG A 54 -7.06 25.60 28.19
C ARG A 54 -8.00 24.47 27.73
N GLY A 55 -8.98 24.09 28.53
CA GLY A 55 -9.92 23.01 28.20
C GLY A 55 -10.90 23.38 27.09
N ASP A 56 -11.41 24.62 27.09
CA ASP A 56 -12.34 25.10 26.06
C ASP A 56 -11.67 25.31 24.71
N LYS A 57 -10.42 25.80 24.68
CA LYS A 57 -9.65 25.92 23.44
C LYS A 57 -9.33 24.54 22.85
N GLU A 58 -9.04 23.55 23.68
CA GLU A 58 -8.77 22.19 23.22
C GLU A 58 -10.05 21.47 22.75
N ARG A 59 -11.19 21.70 23.43
CA ARG A 59 -12.50 21.22 22.98
C ARG A 59 -12.93 21.85 21.68
N LEU A 60 -12.78 23.18 21.54
CA LEU A 60 -13.10 23.91 20.32
C LEU A 60 -12.21 23.45 19.17
N ARG A 61 -10.89 23.31 19.39
CA ARG A 61 -9.97 22.72 18.41
C ARG A 61 -10.38 21.32 17.99
N LYS A 62 -10.74 20.44 18.93
CA LYS A 62 -11.25 19.08 18.63
C LYS A 62 -12.55 19.10 17.83
N SER A 63 -13.46 20.03 18.14
CA SER A 63 -14.71 20.21 17.38
C SER A 63 -14.44 20.69 15.95
N THR A 64 -13.54 21.66 15.77
CA THR A 64 -13.16 22.17 14.45
C THR A 64 -12.43 21.09 13.63
N MET A 65 -11.49 20.35 14.24
CA MET A 65 -10.81 19.22 13.60
C MET A 65 -11.80 18.10 13.18
N PHE A 66 -12.81 17.82 14.01
CA PHE A 66 -13.83 16.82 13.67
C PHE A 66 -14.66 17.26 12.46
N GLN A 67 -15.06 18.53 12.43
CA GLN A 67 -15.81 19.11 11.31
C GLN A 67 -14.98 19.16 10.01
N SER A 68 -13.68 19.47 10.08
CA SER A 68 -12.80 19.48 8.90
C SER A 68 -12.56 18.06 8.36
N ASN A 69 -12.46 17.05 9.22
CA ASN A 69 -12.36 15.66 8.81
C ASN A 69 -13.67 15.17 8.14
N GLU A 70 -14.83 15.48 8.72
CA GLU A 70 -16.13 15.14 8.12
C GLU A 70 -16.31 15.82 6.75
N ALA A 71 -15.97 17.11 6.64
CA ALA A 71 -16.00 17.84 5.38
C ALA A 71 -15.03 17.25 4.33
N LEU A 72 -13.85 16.78 4.74
CA LEU A 72 -12.92 16.10 3.84
C LEU A 72 -13.50 14.79 3.32
N PHE A 73 -14.09 13.98 4.20
CA PHE A 73 -14.74 12.74 3.79
C PHE A 73 -15.87 13.01 2.81
N GLU A 74 -16.73 13.98 3.11
CA GLU A 74 -17.82 14.38 2.22
C GLU A 74 -17.30 14.83 0.85
N ALA A 75 -16.25 15.66 0.81
CA ALA A 75 -15.64 16.12 -0.44
C ALA A 75 -15.04 14.97 -1.26
N VAL A 76 -14.35 14.02 -0.61
CA VAL A 76 -13.77 12.84 -1.27
C VAL A 76 -14.85 11.90 -1.78
N GLU A 77 -15.89 11.67 -0.98
CA GLU A 77 -17.06 10.88 -1.35
C GLU A 77 -17.71 11.48 -2.62
N HIS A 78 -17.99 12.78 -2.62
CA HIS A 78 -18.59 13.49 -3.76
C HIS A 78 -17.64 13.74 -4.93
N GLN A 79 -16.37 13.33 -4.83
CA GLN A 79 -15.34 13.50 -5.86
C GLN A 79 -15.05 14.98 -6.18
N GLU A 80 -15.20 15.86 -5.18
CA GLU A 80 -14.99 17.30 -5.29
C GLU A 80 -13.50 17.66 -5.13
N MET A 81 -12.77 17.57 -6.25
CA MET A 81 -11.32 17.71 -6.24
C MET A 81 -10.85 19.07 -5.69
N ASP A 82 -11.52 20.15 -6.08
CA ASP A 82 -11.18 21.51 -5.69
C ASP A 82 -11.38 21.75 -4.18
N LEU A 83 -12.47 21.20 -3.62
CA LEU A 83 -12.74 21.31 -2.18
C LEU A 83 -11.72 20.52 -1.36
N VAL A 84 -11.36 19.32 -1.80
CA VAL A 84 -10.28 18.54 -1.14
C VAL A 84 -8.96 19.30 -1.20
N GLN A 85 -8.60 19.89 -2.34
CA GLN A 85 -7.39 20.69 -2.46
C GLN A 85 -7.43 21.92 -1.55
N LEU A 86 -8.57 22.61 -1.46
CA LEU A 86 -8.77 23.73 -0.56
C LEU A 86 -8.57 23.32 0.91
N LEU A 87 -9.21 22.24 1.35
CA LEU A 87 -9.08 21.71 2.72
C LEU A 87 -7.63 21.34 3.05
N LEU A 88 -6.94 20.62 2.15
CA LEU A 88 -5.52 20.26 2.32
C LEU A 88 -4.59 21.47 2.34
N SER A 89 -4.97 22.57 1.68
CA SER A 89 -4.21 23.83 1.69
C SER A 89 -4.46 24.69 2.93
N GLN A 90 -5.66 24.58 3.51
CA GLN A 90 -6.12 25.43 4.60
C GLN A 90 -5.65 24.91 5.97
N TYR A 91 -5.55 23.59 6.12
CA TYR A 91 -5.21 22.94 7.38
C TYR A 91 -3.81 22.32 7.34
N SER A 92 -3.12 22.36 8.46
CA SER A 92 -1.84 21.64 8.61
C SER A 92 -2.06 20.13 8.72
N MET A 93 -1.01 19.33 8.50
CA MET A 93 -1.08 17.87 8.66
C MET A 93 -1.43 17.41 10.09
N GLU A 94 -1.26 18.28 11.09
CA GLU A 94 -1.62 18.00 12.49
C GLU A 94 -3.11 18.24 12.76
N GLU A 95 -3.75 19.12 11.97
CA GLU A 95 -5.15 19.53 12.14
C GLU A 95 -6.11 18.72 11.26
N LEU A 96 -5.64 18.23 10.11
CA LEU A 96 -6.42 17.44 9.17
C LEU A 96 -5.82 16.03 9.05
N ASP A 97 -6.46 15.06 9.70
CA ASP A 97 -5.96 13.70 9.75
C ASP A 97 -6.52 12.86 8.59
N LEU A 98 -5.63 12.45 7.69
CA LEU A 98 -5.96 11.61 6.52
C LEU A 98 -5.96 10.11 6.83
N ASN A 99 -5.51 9.71 8.01
CA ASN A 99 -5.18 8.33 8.36
C ASN A 99 -6.07 7.75 9.47
N THR A 100 -7.06 8.51 9.94
CA THR A 100 -8.14 8.00 10.80
C THR A 100 -9.36 7.61 9.96
N PRO A 101 -9.87 6.37 10.10
CA PRO A 101 -11.03 5.93 9.34
C PRO A 101 -12.33 6.59 9.83
N ASN A 102 -13.29 6.73 8.90
CA ASN A 102 -14.65 7.16 9.23
C ASN A 102 -15.45 6.08 9.98
N SER A 103 -16.73 6.33 10.24
CA SER A 103 -17.66 5.39 10.89
C SER A 103 -17.77 4.03 10.20
N GLU A 104 -17.52 4.00 8.90
CA GLU A 104 -17.54 2.81 8.06
C GLU A 104 -16.23 2.04 8.13
N GLY A 105 -15.15 2.64 8.64
CA GLY A 105 -13.84 1.99 8.66
C GLY A 105 -13.00 2.29 7.42
N LEU A 106 -13.37 3.29 6.62
CA LEU A 106 -12.69 3.67 5.38
C LEU A 106 -11.82 4.90 5.62
N LEU A 107 -10.61 4.90 5.05
CA LEU A 107 -9.82 6.12 4.89
C LEU A 107 -10.26 6.91 3.64
N PRO A 108 -9.97 8.21 3.56
CA PRO A 108 -10.22 8.98 2.34
C PRO A 108 -9.51 8.37 1.11
N LEU A 109 -8.28 7.88 1.30
CA LEU A 109 -7.51 7.22 0.25
C LEU A 109 -8.19 5.91 -0.23
N ASP A 110 -8.81 5.16 0.68
CA ASP A 110 -9.53 3.92 0.34
C ASP A 110 -10.67 4.20 -0.66
N ILE A 111 -11.44 5.27 -0.42
CA ILE A 111 -12.55 5.69 -1.29
C ILE A 111 -12.01 6.11 -2.66
N ALA A 112 -10.98 6.96 -2.70
CA ALA A 112 -10.39 7.44 -3.95
C ALA A 112 -9.82 6.28 -4.79
N VAL A 113 -9.11 5.34 -4.17
CA VAL A 113 -8.51 4.18 -4.85
C VAL A 113 -9.59 3.21 -5.33
N MET A 114 -10.58 2.86 -4.51
CA MET A 114 -11.65 1.91 -4.87
C MET A 114 -12.65 2.47 -5.89
N THR A 115 -12.82 3.79 -5.95
CA THR A 115 -13.59 4.45 -7.01
C THR A 115 -12.78 4.71 -8.28
N ASN A 116 -11.49 4.32 -8.28
CA ASN A 116 -10.52 4.55 -9.36
C ASN A 116 -10.37 6.04 -9.75
N ASN A 117 -10.45 6.94 -8.77
CA ASN A 117 -10.16 8.37 -8.98
C ASN A 117 -8.65 8.62 -8.78
N VAL A 118 -7.89 8.49 -9.86
CA VAL A 118 -6.43 8.64 -9.87
C VAL A 118 -5.96 10.04 -9.40
N PRO A 119 -6.50 11.17 -9.91
CA PRO A 119 -6.11 12.49 -9.42
C PRO A 119 -6.33 12.68 -7.92
N MET A 120 -7.48 12.28 -7.40
CA MET A 120 -7.82 12.37 -5.98
C MET A 120 -6.87 11.53 -5.12
N ALA A 121 -6.64 10.28 -5.51
CA ALA A 121 -5.74 9.38 -4.80
C ALA A 121 -4.31 9.93 -4.76
N ARG A 122 -3.80 10.49 -5.88
CA ARG A 122 -2.47 11.13 -5.90
C ARG A 122 -2.40 12.37 -5.03
N LEU A 123 -3.45 13.19 -5.00
CA LEU A 123 -3.47 14.36 -4.13
C LEU A 123 -3.39 13.94 -2.66
N LEU A 124 -4.19 12.95 -2.26
CA LEU A 124 -4.20 12.43 -0.89
C LEU A 124 -2.85 11.79 -0.52
N LEU A 125 -2.24 10.99 -1.41
CA LEU A 125 -0.90 10.40 -1.19
C LEU A 125 0.17 11.47 -0.98
N ARG A 126 0.19 12.52 -1.81
CA ARG A 126 1.13 13.65 -1.64
C ARG A 126 0.93 14.41 -0.34
N ALA A 127 -0.30 14.43 0.16
CA ALA A 127 -0.64 15.04 1.44
C ALA A 127 -0.33 14.11 2.65
N GLY A 128 0.20 12.91 2.43
CA GLY A 128 0.59 11.98 3.49
C GLY A 128 -0.49 10.98 3.90
N ALA A 129 -1.55 10.80 3.09
CA ALA A 129 -2.50 9.71 3.28
C ALA A 129 -1.81 8.36 3.04
N LYS A 130 -2.09 7.39 3.88
CA LYS A 130 -1.53 6.04 3.84
C LYS A 130 -2.63 5.03 3.60
N GLU A 131 -2.25 3.87 3.09
CA GLU A 131 -3.17 2.74 2.96
C GLU A 131 -3.62 2.25 4.33
N SER A 132 -4.89 1.85 4.44
CA SER A 132 -5.45 1.42 5.71
C SER A 132 -4.82 0.11 6.21
N PRO A 133 -4.32 0.06 7.45
CA PRO A 133 -3.81 -1.17 8.05
C PRO A 133 -4.93 -2.16 8.40
N HIS A 134 -6.20 -1.72 8.38
CA HIS A 134 -7.36 -2.53 8.80
C HIS A 134 -7.76 -3.59 7.77
N PHE A 135 -7.39 -3.39 6.51
CA PHE A 135 -7.57 -4.39 5.45
C PHE A 135 -6.39 -5.35 5.43
N VAL A 136 -6.31 -6.19 6.47
CA VAL A 136 -5.25 -7.19 6.65
C VAL A 136 -5.21 -8.20 5.49
N SER A 137 -6.33 -8.40 4.78
CA SER A 137 -6.41 -9.24 3.59
C SER A 137 -7.37 -8.69 2.53
N LEU A 138 -7.17 -9.10 1.27
CA LEU A 138 -8.06 -8.79 0.15
C LEU A 138 -9.48 -9.33 0.38
N GLU A 139 -9.59 -10.52 0.95
CA GLU A 139 -10.87 -11.14 1.31
C GLU A 139 -11.61 -10.32 2.37
N GLY A 140 -10.89 -9.86 3.41
CA GLY A 140 -11.45 -8.99 4.43
C GLY A 140 -11.99 -7.68 3.85
N ARG A 141 -11.30 -7.10 2.87
CA ARG A 141 -11.78 -5.91 2.15
C ARG A 141 -13.01 -6.21 1.30
N ALA A 142 -13.04 -7.34 0.58
CA ALA A 142 -14.19 -7.76 -0.22
C ALA A 142 -15.46 -7.92 0.64
N VAL A 143 -15.35 -8.64 1.76
CA VAL A 143 -16.45 -8.85 2.71
C VAL A 143 -16.93 -7.52 3.29
N HIS A 144 -15.99 -6.61 3.60
CA HIS A 144 -16.35 -5.29 4.11
C HIS A 144 -17.16 -4.47 3.09
N LEU A 145 -16.72 -4.41 1.83
CA LEU A 145 -17.45 -3.72 0.76
C LEU A 145 -18.84 -4.31 0.53
N ALA A 146 -18.95 -5.64 0.48
CA ALA A 146 -20.24 -6.31 0.36
C ALA A 146 -21.17 -5.99 1.54
N THR A 147 -20.62 -5.86 2.75
CA THR A 147 -21.38 -5.45 3.94
C THR A 147 -21.90 -4.02 3.80
N LEU A 148 -21.04 -3.08 3.39
CA LEU A 148 -21.43 -1.67 3.20
C LEU A 148 -22.52 -1.51 2.13
N VAL A 149 -22.39 -2.20 1.00
CA VAL A 149 -23.40 -2.19 -0.06
C VAL A 149 -24.75 -2.68 0.47
N ARG A 150 -24.77 -3.83 1.16
CA ARG A 150 -26.00 -4.42 1.70
C ARG A 150 -26.64 -3.52 2.77
N GLU A 151 -25.85 -2.94 3.67
CA GLU A 151 -26.35 -2.05 4.72
C GLU A 151 -26.93 -0.76 4.13
N ALA A 152 -26.29 -0.18 3.11
CA ALA A 152 -26.79 0.99 2.42
C ALA A 152 -28.08 0.68 1.62
N GLU A 153 -28.14 -0.47 0.93
CA GLU A 153 -29.33 -0.92 0.21
C GLU A 153 -30.53 -1.10 1.14
N GLN A 154 -30.33 -1.75 2.29
CA GLN A 154 -31.36 -1.88 3.32
C GLN A 154 -31.84 -0.51 3.80
N ARG A 155 -30.91 0.41 4.09
CA ARG A 155 -31.25 1.74 4.58
C ARG A 155 -32.04 2.57 3.58
N VAL A 156 -31.72 2.45 2.28
CA VAL A 156 -32.51 3.04 1.20
C VAL A 156 -33.93 2.46 1.19
N GLY A 157 -34.08 1.13 1.29
CA GLY A 157 -35.39 0.47 1.33
C GLY A 157 -36.26 0.94 2.49
N ASP A 158 -35.69 1.05 3.69
CA ASP A 158 -36.39 1.55 4.88
C ASP A 158 -36.87 3.00 4.71
N LEU A 159 -36.00 3.88 4.21
CA LEU A 159 -36.32 5.30 3.98
C LEU A 159 -37.38 5.47 2.87
N GLN A 160 -37.31 4.66 1.81
CA GLN A 160 -38.33 4.65 0.76
C GLN A 160 -39.71 4.25 1.30
N ALA A 161 -39.77 3.29 2.22
CA ALA A 161 -41.01 2.90 2.87
C ALA A 161 -41.57 4.02 3.75
N GLN A 162 -40.71 4.72 4.49
CA GLN A 162 -41.09 5.87 5.33
C GLN A 162 -41.66 7.02 4.48
N VAL A 163 -40.96 7.44 3.42
CA VAL A 163 -41.42 8.51 2.52
C VAL A 163 -42.75 8.15 1.83
N ARG A 164 -42.96 6.87 1.48
CA ARG A 164 -44.25 6.41 0.90
C ARG A 164 -45.41 6.45 1.91
N SER A 165 -45.11 6.39 3.21
CA SER A 165 -46.12 6.41 4.28
C SER A 165 -46.44 7.82 4.78
N GLU A 166 -45.69 8.85 4.38
CA GLU A 166 -45.91 10.24 4.81
C GLU A 166 -47.13 10.89 4.13
N PHE A 167 -47.87 11.68 4.90
CA PHE A 167 -49.09 12.34 4.43
C PHE A 167 -48.79 13.66 3.69
N PRO A 168 -49.63 14.09 2.73
CA PRO A 168 -49.37 15.22 1.82
C PRO A 168 -49.19 16.62 2.44
N GLY A 169 -49.34 16.79 3.77
CA GLY A 169 -49.36 18.09 4.46
C GLY A 169 -47.99 18.59 4.95
N GLU A 170 -46.97 17.74 5.02
CA GLU A 170 -45.63 18.05 5.54
C GLU A 170 -44.62 18.34 4.40
N ARG A 171 -45.06 19.09 3.36
CA ARG A 171 -44.35 19.28 2.07
C ARG A 171 -43.31 20.41 2.04
N GLU A 172 -42.61 20.66 3.14
CA GLU A 172 -41.25 21.17 3.02
C GLU A 172 -40.35 19.94 2.93
N ALA A 173 -39.69 19.71 1.78
CA ALA A 173 -38.90 18.51 1.45
C ALA A 173 -38.53 17.68 2.70
N SER A 174 -39.35 16.66 3.01
CA SER A 174 -39.29 15.94 4.28
C SER A 174 -37.84 15.54 4.54
N ASP A 175 -37.38 15.69 5.78
CA ASP A 175 -36.04 15.27 6.16
C ASP A 175 -35.77 13.81 5.74
N HIS A 176 -36.81 12.97 5.68
CA HIS A 176 -36.74 11.61 5.15
C HIS A 176 -36.44 11.56 3.64
N GLU A 177 -36.95 12.47 2.82
CA GLU A 177 -36.63 12.57 1.40
C GLU A 177 -35.17 13.01 1.16
N ARG A 178 -34.67 13.96 1.97
CA ARG A 178 -33.26 14.37 1.92
C ARG A 178 -32.33 13.23 2.31
N GLN A 179 -32.66 12.54 3.41
CA GLN A 179 -31.93 11.36 3.86
C GLN A 179 -31.97 10.25 2.82
N LEU A 180 -33.12 10.02 2.18
CA LEU A 180 -33.24 9.03 1.11
C LEU A 180 -32.28 9.33 -0.04
N LYS A 181 -32.27 10.56 -0.56
CA LYS A 181 -31.36 10.97 -1.64
C LYS A 181 -29.89 10.78 -1.26
N ALA A 182 -29.52 11.15 -0.03
CA ALA A 182 -28.16 10.96 0.49
C ALA A 182 -27.79 9.46 0.57
N TRP A 183 -28.67 8.61 1.07
CA TRP A 183 -28.43 7.17 1.18
C TRP A 183 -28.42 6.46 -0.19
N GLU A 184 -29.26 6.88 -1.13
CA GLU A 184 -29.22 6.39 -2.51
C GLU A 184 -27.88 6.72 -3.18
N TRP A 185 -27.36 7.93 -2.92
CA TRP A 185 -26.04 8.32 -3.39
C TRP A 185 -24.94 7.47 -2.74
N ARG A 186 -24.97 7.28 -1.41
CA ARG A 186 -23.98 6.47 -0.67
C ARG A 186 -24.00 5.01 -1.13
N HIS A 187 -25.19 4.45 -1.39
CA HIS A 187 -25.34 3.11 -1.97
C HIS A 187 -24.67 3.01 -3.35
N ARG A 188 -24.87 4.01 -4.23
CA ARG A 188 -24.18 4.06 -5.54
C ARG A 188 -22.66 4.15 -5.39
N LEU A 189 -22.16 4.94 -4.45
CA LEU A 189 -20.73 5.03 -4.15
C LEU A 189 -20.16 3.66 -3.75
N PHE A 190 -20.78 2.99 -2.77
CA PHE A 190 -20.31 1.69 -2.30
C PHE A 190 -20.38 0.61 -3.38
N ARG A 191 -21.42 0.64 -4.23
CA ARG A 191 -21.51 -0.23 -5.40
C ARG A 191 -20.36 0.01 -6.37
N ARG A 192 -20.05 1.28 -6.68
CA ARG A 192 -18.91 1.62 -7.53
C ARG A 192 -17.59 1.15 -6.93
N MET A 193 -17.39 1.34 -5.63
CA MET A 193 -16.21 0.85 -4.91
C MET A 193 -16.09 -0.68 -4.98
N GLN A 194 -17.20 -1.40 -4.75
CA GLN A 194 -17.23 -2.86 -4.87
C GLN A 194 -16.86 -3.30 -6.28
N THR A 195 -17.49 -2.74 -7.31
CA THR A 195 -17.19 -3.10 -8.71
C THR A 195 -15.76 -2.76 -9.10
N GLY A 196 -15.25 -1.60 -8.68
CA GLY A 196 -13.88 -1.19 -8.95
C GLY A 196 -12.88 -2.13 -8.29
N PHE A 197 -13.14 -2.55 -7.05
CA PHE A 197 -12.34 -3.56 -6.38
C PHE A 197 -12.45 -4.92 -7.08
N GLU A 198 -13.63 -5.41 -7.47
CA GLU A 198 -13.79 -6.72 -8.12
C GLU A 198 -13.05 -6.83 -9.45
N HIS A 199 -13.05 -5.78 -10.26
CA HIS A 199 -12.42 -5.77 -11.59
C HIS A 199 -10.94 -5.37 -11.59
N ALA A 200 -10.41 -4.89 -10.47
CA ALA A 200 -9.00 -4.55 -10.36
C ALA A 200 -8.10 -5.80 -10.26
N SER A 201 -6.86 -5.69 -10.75
CA SER A 201 -5.79 -6.65 -10.50
C SER A 201 -4.50 -5.91 -10.10
N PRO A 202 -3.47 -6.61 -9.58
CA PRO A 202 -2.17 -5.98 -9.34
C PRO A 202 -1.64 -5.27 -10.60
N PRO A 203 -0.83 -4.20 -10.46
CA PRO A 203 -0.32 -3.46 -11.60
C PRO A 203 0.65 -4.32 -12.42
N ASP A 204 0.86 -3.94 -13.67
CA ASP A 204 1.95 -4.51 -14.46
C ASP A 204 3.31 -4.02 -13.95
N VAL A 205 4.39 -4.55 -14.55
CA VAL A 205 5.75 -4.12 -14.25
C VAL A 205 5.93 -2.60 -14.48
N PRO A 206 6.68 -1.89 -13.62
CA PRO A 206 7.09 -0.51 -13.88
C PRO A 206 7.85 -0.39 -15.20
N SER A 207 7.63 0.69 -15.95
CA SER A 207 8.31 0.89 -17.23
C SER A 207 9.64 1.64 -17.06
N SER A 208 10.54 1.51 -18.04
CA SER A 208 11.78 2.29 -18.13
C SER A 208 12.65 2.31 -16.87
N VAL A 209 12.81 1.18 -16.17
CA VAL A 209 13.70 1.09 -14.99
C VAL A 209 15.16 1.26 -15.43
N ARG A 210 15.75 2.42 -15.12
CA ARG A 210 17.11 2.80 -15.47
C ARG A 210 17.99 2.89 -14.24
N LEU A 211 19.16 2.27 -14.32
CA LEU A 211 20.17 2.29 -13.25
C LEU A 211 21.32 3.21 -13.64
N SER A 212 21.71 4.10 -12.72
CA SER A 212 22.83 5.03 -12.93
C SER A 212 23.69 5.16 -11.68
N VAL A 213 24.97 5.50 -11.89
CA VAL A 213 25.92 5.75 -10.79
C VAL A 213 25.77 7.18 -10.31
N SER A 214 25.43 7.35 -9.03
CA SER A 214 25.30 8.68 -8.41
C SER A 214 26.58 9.14 -7.74
N SER A 215 27.28 8.24 -7.03
CA SER A 215 28.50 8.56 -6.29
C SER A 215 29.38 7.31 -6.08
N SER A 216 30.48 7.46 -5.35
CA SER A 216 31.35 6.35 -4.95
C SER A 216 30.69 5.32 -4.02
N SER A 217 29.53 5.63 -3.43
CA SER A 217 28.80 4.75 -2.51
C SER A 217 27.28 4.76 -2.73
N SER A 218 26.81 5.25 -3.87
CA SER A 218 25.37 5.29 -4.15
C SER A 218 25.01 5.10 -5.62
N LEU A 219 23.90 4.41 -5.85
CA LEU A 219 23.29 4.18 -7.16
C LEU A 219 21.89 4.78 -7.18
N ARG A 220 21.49 5.32 -8.33
CA ARG A 220 20.16 5.89 -8.56
C ARG A 220 19.38 5.01 -9.52
N VAL A 221 18.14 4.74 -9.13
CA VAL A 221 17.16 4.01 -9.92
C VAL A 221 16.06 4.98 -10.32
N ASP A 222 15.96 5.24 -11.62
CA ASP A 222 14.87 5.98 -12.23
C ASP A 222 13.89 4.99 -12.84
N PHE A 223 12.60 5.24 -12.76
CA PHE A 223 11.58 4.38 -13.38
C PHE A 223 10.40 5.23 -13.86
N GLN A 224 9.43 4.58 -14.47
CA GLN A 224 8.19 5.17 -14.93
C GLN A 224 7.02 4.28 -14.50
N GLU A 225 5.81 4.85 -14.51
CA GLU A 225 4.61 4.09 -14.15
C GLU A 225 4.39 2.89 -15.08
N PRO A 226 3.70 1.83 -14.61
CA PRO A 226 3.27 0.73 -15.47
C PRO A 226 2.41 1.24 -16.63
N LEU A 227 2.56 0.64 -17.82
CA LEU A 227 1.76 1.00 -19.00
C LEU A 227 0.28 0.65 -18.81
N SER A 228 0.00 -0.40 -18.04
CA SER A 228 -1.34 -0.75 -17.56
C SER A 228 -1.35 -0.83 -16.05
N VAL A 229 -2.27 -0.09 -15.44
CA VAL A 229 -2.53 -0.12 -13.98
C VAL A 229 -3.71 -1.03 -13.62
N ASN A 230 -4.26 -1.73 -14.61
CA ASN A 230 -5.33 -2.74 -14.46
C ASN A 230 -6.51 -2.26 -13.60
N SER A 231 -7.04 -1.08 -13.94
CA SER A 231 -8.21 -0.45 -13.31
C SER A 231 -8.06 -0.13 -11.81
N ALA A 232 -6.84 0.02 -11.31
CA ALA A 232 -6.58 0.42 -9.93
C ALA A 232 -5.39 1.37 -9.82
N VAL A 233 -5.51 2.35 -8.94
CA VAL A 233 -4.46 3.36 -8.72
C VAL A 233 -3.22 2.72 -8.09
N VAL A 234 -2.04 2.97 -8.67
CA VAL A 234 -0.76 2.63 -8.05
C VAL A 234 -0.51 3.56 -6.87
N THR A 235 -0.20 3.00 -5.71
CA THR A 235 -0.09 3.74 -4.44
C THR A 235 1.32 3.77 -3.89
N LYS A 236 2.20 2.84 -4.30
CA LYS A 236 3.62 2.84 -3.95
C LYS A 236 4.45 1.96 -4.89
N TYR A 237 5.76 2.14 -4.84
CA TYR A 237 6.74 1.30 -5.51
C TYR A 237 7.71 0.69 -4.51
N LYS A 238 8.28 -0.45 -4.87
CA LYS A 238 9.37 -1.09 -4.13
C LYS A 238 10.56 -1.31 -5.03
N VAL A 239 11.71 -0.79 -4.61
CA VAL A 239 13.01 -1.02 -5.21
C VAL A 239 13.75 -2.04 -4.35
N SER A 240 14.11 -3.20 -4.92
CA SER A 240 14.85 -4.25 -4.22
C SER A 240 16.20 -4.48 -4.90
N TRP A 241 17.24 -4.80 -4.13
CA TRP A 241 18.58 -5.01 -4.68
C TRP A 241 19.36 -6.16 -4.03
N SER A 242 20.33 -6.67 -4.79
CA SER A 242 21.23 -7.77 -4.40
C SER A 242 22.58 -7.64 -5.09
N SER A 243 23.59 -8.38 -4.63
CA SER A 243 24.85 -8.62 -5.34
C SER A 243 24.78 -9.79 -6.33
N SER A 244 23.65 -10.52 -6.37
CA SER A 244 23.41 -11.63 -7.30
C SER A 244 22.41 -11.26 -8.41
N PRO A 245 22.63 -11.72 -9.65
CA PRO A 245 21.65 -11.56 -10.74
C PRO A 245 20.29 -12.20 -10.45
N SER A 246 20.24 -13.21 -9.59
CA SER A 246 18.99 -13.88 -9.17
C SER A 246 18.19 -13.09 -8.13
N LEU A 247 18.72 -11.94 -7.67
CA LEU A 247 18.17 -11.16 -6.56
C LEU A 247 17.98 -11.98 -5.28
N SER A 248 18.83 -12.99 -5.10
CA SER A 248 18.84 -13.87 -3.93
C SER A 248 20.29 -14.13 -3.45
N PRO A 249 20.61 -13.87 -2.16
CA PRO A 249 19.76 -13.21 -1.15
C PRO A 249 19.56 -11.71 -1.43
N LEU A 250 18.44 -11.14 -0.96
CA LEU A 250 18.24 -9.69 -1.01
C LEU A 250 19.17 -9.00 -0.01
N LEU A 251 19.82 -7.93 -0.45
CA LEU A 251 20.64 -7.07 0.41
C LEU A 251 19.83 -5.94 1.02
N GLY A 252 18.78 -5.48 0.34
CA GLY A 252 17.88 -4.46 0.85
C GLY A 252 16.69 -4.17 -0.04
N GLU A 253 15.76 -3.40 0.52
CA GLU A 253 14.57 -2.88 -0.15
C GLU A 253 14.30 -1.44 0.28
N ALA A 254 13.73 -0.64 -0.62
CA ALA A 254 13.29 0.72 -0.37
C ALA A 254 11.85 0.90 -0.90
N LEU A 255 11.00 1.53 -0.10
CA LEU A 255 9.64 1.88 -0.48
C LEU A 255 9.58 3.34 -0.93
N VAL A 256 8.94 3.57 -2.08
CA VAL A 256 8.63 4.89 -2.61
C VAL A 256 7.13 5.09 -2.50
N GLU A 257 6.71 5.81 -1.45
CA GLU A 257 5.29 6.06 -1.14
C GLU A 257 4.75 7.29 -1.90
N ASP A 258 5.60 8.27 -2.21
CA ASP A 258 5.23 9.39 -3.09
C ASP A 258 5.31 8.94 -4.55
N THR A 259 4.15 8.63 -5.13
CA THR A 259 4.03 8.18 -6.53
C THR A 259 4.34 9.26 -7.56
N SER A 260 4.55 10.51 -7.16
CA SER A 260 5.08 11.56 -8.05
C SER A 260 6.60 11.51 -8.19
N LEU A 261 7.29 10.86 -7.24
CA LEU A 261 8.74 10.69 -7.25
C LEU A 261 9.11 9.34 -7.85
N LEU A 262 9.26 9.27 -9.18
CA LEU A 262 9.61 8.04 -9.90
C LEU A 262 11.13 7.78 -9.93
N GLN A 263 11.79 8.03 -8.80
CA GLN A 263 13.23 7.88 -8.62
C GLN A 263 13.56 7.52 -7.17
N CYS A 264 14.60 6.70 -6.98
CA CYS A 264 15.15 6.39 -5.67
C CYS A 264 16.70 6.40 -5.71
N ASN A 265 17.34 6.97 -4.70
CA ASN A 265 18.79 6.94 -4.55
C ASN A 265 19.17 6.03 -3.37
N ILE A 266 19.90 4.95 -3.67
CA ILE A 266 20.32 3.95 -2.70
C ILE A 266 21.76 4.26 -2.28
N THR A 267 21.95 4.52 -0.99
CA THR A 267 23.23 4.89 -0.37
C THR A 267 23.88 3.71 0.33
N ASP A 268 25.05 3.94 0.92
CA ASP A 268 25.76 2.97 1.77
C ASP A 268 26.13 1.67 1.04
N LEU A 269 26.34 1.78 -0.29
CA LEU A 269 26.80 0.70 -1.13
C LEU A 269 28.33 0.65 -1.16
N THR A 270 28.87 -0.57 -1.24
CA THR A 270 30.31 -0.79 -1.32
C THR A 270 30.82 -0.37 -2.70
N ARG A 271 31.83 0.50 -2.72
CA ARG A 271 32.47 0.97 -3.96
C ARG A 271 33.04 -0.22 -4.75
N GLY A 272 32.77 -0.25 -6.06
CA GLY A 272 33.32 -1.26 -6.97
C GLY A 272 32.58 -2.59 -7.00
N GLU A 273 31.71 -2.87 -6.03
CA GLU A 273 30.85 -4.06 -6.03
C GLU A 273 29.66 -3.87 -6.98
N TYR A 274 29.27 -4.93 -7.68
CA TYR A 274 28.14 -4.89 -8.61
C TYR A 274 26.83 -5.19 -7.88
N TYR A 275 25.82 -4.38 -8.16
CA TYR A 275 24.48 -4.52 -7.62
C TYR A 275 23.46 -4.64 -8.74
N TYR A 276 22.47 -5.50 -8.53
CA TYR A 276 21.34 -5.77 -9.40
C TYR A 276 20.09 -5.20 -8.75
N PHE A 277 19.23 -4.57 -9.55
CA PHE A 277 18.03 -3.88 -9.07
C PHE A 277 16.79 -4.36 -9.81
N GLN A 278 15.68 -4.42 -9.07
CA GLN A 278 14.35 -4.57 -9.63
C GLN A 278 13.37 -3.61 -8.97
N VAL A 279 12.34 -3.21 -9.71
CA VAL A 279 11.26 -2.34 -9.21
C VAL A 279 9.92 -3.02 -9.42
N SER A 280 9.05 -2.98 -8.40
CA SER A 280 7.67 -3.47 -8.47
C SER A 280 6.70 -2.35 -8.08
N ALA A 281 5.52 -2.34 -8.71
CA ALA A 281 4.43 -1.43 -8.39
C ALA A 281 3.42 -2.12 -7.47
N TYR A 282 2.72 -1.33 -6.64
CA TYR A 282 1.68 -1.81 -5.74
C TYR A 282 0.40 -1.01 -5.92
N ASN A 283 -0.74 -1.69 -5.83
CA ASN A 283 -2.05 -1.06 -5.69
C ASN A 283 -2.87 -1.78 -4.62
N MET A 284 -4.15 -1.42 -4.50
CA MET A 284 -5.06 -2.04 -3.55
C MET A 284 -5.17 -3.58 -3.65
N LYS A 285 -4.74 -4.21 -4.76
CA LYS A 285 -4.71 -5.67 -4.96
C LYS A 285 -3.39 -6.33 -4.59
N GLY A 286 -2.35 -5.55 -4.30
CA GLY A 286 -1.05 -6.07 -3.90
C GLY A 286 0.08 -5.65 -4.83
N TRP A 287 1.21 -6.35 -4.68
CA TRP A 287 2.40 -6.18 -5.51
C TRP A 287 2.20 -6.83 -6.88
N GLY A 288 2.52 -6.08 -7.93
CA GLY A 288 2.71 -6.60 -9.27
C GLY A 288 4.06 -7.29 -9.46
N PRO A 289 4.31 -7.87 -10.65
CA PRO A 289 5.62 -8.39 -11.01
C PRO A 289 6.71 -7.30 -10.98
N ALA A 290 7.97 -7.73 -10.83
CA ALA A 290 9.11 -6.83 -10.79
C ALA A 290 9.78 -6.67 -12.17
N GLN A 291 10.24 -5.46 -12.47
CA GLN A 291 11.06 -5.13 -13.64
C GLN A 291 12.52 -5.00 -13.24
N ASN A 292 13.39 -5.75 -13.91
CA ASN A 292 14.84 -5.59 -13.77
C ASN A 292 15.31 -4.27 -14.41
N SER A 293 16.30 -3.64 -13.79
CA SER A 293 16.89 -2.41 -14.30
C SER A 293 17.66 -2.60 -15.61
N THR A 294 17.83 -1.50 -16.34
CA THR A 294 18.74 -1.39 -17.49
C THR A 294 19.73 -0.25 -17.23
N PRO A 295 21.06 -0.50 -17.22
CA PRO A 295 21.71 -1.80 -17.30
C PRO A 295 21.31 -2.74 -16.15
N SER A 296 21.50 -4.05 -16.34
CA SER A 296 21.10 -5.09 -15.38
C SER A 296 21.87 -5.00 -14.05
N CYS A 297 23.06 -4.43 -14.09
CA CYS A 297 23.90 -4.21 -12.92
C CYS A 297 24.70 -2.91 -13.05
N ALA A 298 25.09 -2.33 -11.93
CA ALA A 298 26.06 -1.23 -11.87
C ALA A 298 26.87 -1.31 -10.58
N SER A 299 28.04 -0.68 -10.57
CA SER A 299 28.88 -0.55 -9.37
C SER A 299 29.06 0.93 -8.99
N PRO A 300 28.94 1.28 -7.70
CA PRO A 300 29.19 2.65 -7.23
C PRO A 300 30.63 3.06 -7.54
N SER A 301 30.82 4.25 -8.11
CA SER A 301 32.15 4.75 -8.46
C SER A 301 32.20 6.28 -8.52
N SER A 302 33.40 6.84 -8.38
CA SER A 302 33.61 8.30 -8.41
C SER A 302 33.57 8.90 -9.83
N LYS A 303 33.36 8.07 -10.87
CA LYS A 303 33.28 8.52 -12.27
C LYS A 303 31.86 8.24 -12.77
N SER A 304 31.13 9.28 -13.15
CA SER A 304 29.86 9.18 -13.87
C SER A 304 30.13 8.63 -15.27
N THR A 305 30.25 7.32 -15.41
CA THR A 305 30.35 6.66 -16.71
C THR A 305 29.23 5.63 -16.81
N SER A 306 28.29 5.89 -17.71
CA SER A 306 27.34 4.90 -18.22
C SER A 306 28.14 3.77 -18.88
N LEU A 307 28.44 2.71 -18.14
CA LEU A 307 29.16 1.56 -18.68
C LEU A 307 28.22 0.68 -19.50
N SER A 308 28.68 0.31 -20.69
CA SER A 308 27.96 -0.49 -21.67
C SER A 308 27.61 -1.89 -21.13
N PRO A 309 26.47 -2.47 -21.54
CA PRO A 309 25.94 -3.74 -21.00
C PRO A 309 26.82 -4.97 -21.24
N HIS A 310 27.90 -4.88 -22.02
CA HIS A 310 28.75 -6.02 -22.39
C HIS A 310 29.78 -6.45 -21.33
N LEU A 311 30.01 -5.67 -20.25
CA LEU A 311 30.97 -6.05 -19.21
C LEU A 311 30.40 -6.94 -18.09
N CYS A 312 29.08 -6.90 -17.81
CA CYS A 312 28.49 -7.60 -16.64
C CYS A 312 28.51 -9.14 -16.78
N VAL A 313 28.68 -9.69 -18.00
CA VAL A 313 28.63 -11.14 -18.24
C VAL A 313 29.99 -11.84 -18.07
N ARG A 314 31.11 -11.10 -18.00
CA ARG A 314 32.46 -11.71 -18.10
C ARG A 314 33.15 -12.04 -16.78
N SER A 315 32.57 -11.73 -15.62
CA SER A 315 33.32 -11.81 -14.34
C SER A 315 33.16 -13.11 -13.52
N TRP A 316 32.63 -14.20 -14.08
CA TRP A 316 32.46 -15.46 -13.34
C TRP A 316 33.42 -16.60 -13.75
N ALA A 317 34.35 -16.39 -14.68
CA ALA A 317 35.16 -17.47 -15.26
C ALA A 317 36.63 -17.57 -14.78
N VAL A 318 37.06 -16.84 -13.75
CA VAL A 318 38.46 -16.94 -13.28
C VAL A 318 38.50 -17.12 -11.77
N LEU A 319 38.45 -18.38 -11.32
CA LEU A 319 39.01 -18.83 -10.03
C LEU A 319 38.98 -20.37 -9.94
N ILE A 320 39.54 -21.07 -10.93
CA ILE A 320 40.11 -22.40 -10.71
C ILE A 320 41.38 -22.50 -11.56
N GLU A 321 42.55 -22.43 -10.92
CA GLU A 321 43.75 -23.23 -11.20
C GLU A 321 44.94 -22.69 -10.37
N PRO A 322 46.05 -23.44 -10.16
CA PRO A 322 46.30 -24.84 -10.49
C PRO A 322 46.89 -25.66 -9.31
N ALA A 323 46.88 -26.99 -9.43
CA ALA A 323 47.82 -27.84 -8.69
C ALA A 323 48.67 -28.61 -9.70
N SER A 324 49.92 -28.19 -9.82
CA SER A 324 50.99 -28.84 -10.57
C SER A 324 51.52 -30.08 -9.85
N SER A 325 51.70 -31.20 -10.57
CA SER A 325 52.88 -32.06 -10.39
C SER A 325 52.96 -33.21 -11.40
N VAL A 326 54.09 -33.21 -12.12
CA VAL A 326 55.00 -34.35 -12.37
C VAL A 326 54.75 -35.26 -13.59
N SER A 327 55.72 -35.10 -14.49
CA SER A 327 56.27 -35.97 -15.54
C SER A 327 56.07 -37.48 -15.40
N SER A 328 55.76 -38.13 -16.52
CA SER A 328 56.59 -39.20 -17.10
C SER A 328 56.11 -39.56 -18.50
N GLU A 329 57.01 -39.40 -19.47
CA GLU A 329 56.99 -40.10 -20.77
C GLU A 329 57.38 -41.58 -20.53
N PRO A 330 56.96 -42.55 -21.37
CA PRO A 330 57.78 -42.82 -22.56
C PRO A 330 57.06 -43.31 -23.84
N ASN A 331 57.72 -43.00 -24.97
CA ASN A 331 57.84 -43.73 -26.24
C ASN A 331 57.11 -45.10 -26.40
N PHE A 332 56.41 -45.29 -27.54
CA PHE A 332 56.88 -46.18 -28.63
C PHE A 332 55.99 -46.14 -29.90
N GLN A 333 56.68 -45.93 -31.03
CA GLN A 333 56.55 -46.53 -32.37
C GLN A 333 55.29 -46.46 -33.27
N ARG A 334 55.59 -45.98 -34.48
CA ARG A 334 55.01 -46.26 -35.81
C ARG A 334 54.62 -47.74 -36.06
N GLN A 335 53.46 -47.93 -36.69
CA GLN A 335 53.18 -48.84 -37.82
C GLN A 335 51.87 -48.31 -38.49
N ARG A 336 51.83 -47.79 -39.72
CA ARG A 336 51.89 -48.38 -41.09
C ARG A 336 50.71 -49.30 -41.48
N HIS A 337 49.96 -48.85 -42.52
CA HIS A 337 49.02 -49.54 -43.44
C HIS A 337 47.67 -50.02 -42.86
N PHE A 338 46.51 -49.99 -43.54
CA PHE A 338 46.14 -50.20 -44.96
C PHE A 338 44.85 -49.42 -45.36
N SER A 339 44.74 -49.05 -46.64
CA SER A 339 43.47 -48.70 -47.33
C SER A 339 42.59 -49.95 -47.56
N ILE A 340 41.28 -49.76 -47.75
CA ILE A 340 40.49 -50.12 -48.96
C ILE A 340 38.98 -49.88 -48.70
N ALA A 341 38.33 -49.38 -49.76
CA ALA A 341 36.89 -49.27 -50.07
C ALA A 341 36.06 -48.19 -49.39
#